data_AF-A0A415P1W4-F1
#
_entry.id   AF-A0A415P1W4-F1
#
_cell.length_a   1.000
_cell.length_b   1.000
_cell.length_c   1.000
_cell.angle_alpha   90.00
_cell.angle_beta   90.00
_cell.angle_gamma   90.00
#
_symmetry.space_group_name_H-M   'P 1'
#
loop_
_entity.id
_entity.type
_entity.pdbx_description
1 polymer ?
#
loop_
_entity_poly.entity_id
_entity_poly.type
_entity_poly.pdbx_seq_one_letter_code
_entity_poly.pdbx_strand_id
1 'polypeptide(L)'
;EKLEILRKQFGIKVTETMEEEVEEMSHICMYYEQEGKKAGLTEGMLIGEKRGMQIGKILTQTANVERLMKKQLSMQEAFDLLEIEEDMQEKIIKRITNDEKSTNEIKH
;
A
#
# COMPACT_ATOMS: atom_id res chain seq x y z
N GLU A 1 -23.73 24.83 15.97
CA GLU A 1 -23.42 25.12 14.55
C GLU A 1 -24.50 24.64 13.57
N LYS A 2 -24.83 23.33 13.47
CA LYS A 2 -25.83 22.83 12.50
C LYS A 2 -27.28 23.30 12.73
N LEU A 3 -27.75 23.32 13.98
CA LEU A 3 -29.07 23.87 14.34
C LEU A 3 -29.17 25.38 14.06
N GLU A 4 -28.04 26.06 14.17
CA GLU A 4 -27.94 27.49 13.90
C GLU A 4 -28.01 27.79 12.40
N ILE A 5 -27.47 26.89 11.56
CA ILE A 5 -27.64 26.92 10.10
C ILE A 5 -29.13 26.75 9.74
N LEU A 6 -29.82 25.76 10.32
CA LEU A 6 -31.25 25.52 10.08
C LEU A 6 -32.12 26.73 10.47
N ARG A 7 -31.82 27.38 11.60
CA ARG A 7 -32.52 28.60 12.04
C ARG A 7 -32.20 29.80 11.15
N LYS A 8 -30.92 30.08 10.89
CA LYS A 8 -30.48 31.34 10.24
C LYS A 8 -30.55 31.31 8.72
N GLN A 9 -30.26 30.17 8.08
CA GLN A 9 -30.23 30.07 6.62
C GLN A 9 -31.55 29.57 6.03
N PHE A 10 -32.28 28.72 6.78
CA PHE A 10 -33.49 28.07 6.27
C PHE A 10 -34.77 28.53 6.99
N GLY A 11 -34.67 29.38 8.02
CA GLY A 11 -35.83 29.91 8.75
C GLY A 11 -36.64 28.84 9.50
N ILE A 12 -36.05 27.66 9.74
CA ILE A 12 -36.75 26.53 10.35
C ILE A 12 -36.85 26.76 11.87
N LYS A 13 -38.08 26.68 12.40
CA LYS A 13 -38.34 26.72 13.85
C LYS A 13 -37.94 25.39 14.47
N VAL A 14 -36.79 25.37 15.13
CA VAL A 14 -36.24 24.20 15.81
C VAL A 14 -36.95 23.99 17.16
N THR A 15 -37.40 22.76 17.41
CA THR A 15 -37.99 22.27 18.68
C THR A 15 -37.00 21.36 19.41
N GLU A 16 -37.18 21.12 20.72
CA GLU A 16 -36.28 20.24 21.51
C GLU A 16 -36.09 18.84 20.88
N THR A 17 -37.17 18.21 20.41
CA THR A 17 -37.10 16.92 19.71
C THR A 17 -36.23 16.97 18.45
N MET A 18 -36.27 18.09 17.71
CA MET A 18 -35.39 18.28 16.54
C MET A 18 -33.93 18.54 16.95
N GLU A 19 -33.68 19.09 18.14
CA GLU A 19 -32.31 19.24 18.66
C GLU A 19 -31.73 17.85 18.98
N GLU A 20 -32.49 17.02 19.69
CA GLU A 20 -32.12 15.64 20.04
C GLU A 20 -31.85 14.78 18.79
N GLU A 21 -32.74 14.79 17.80
CA GLU A 21 -32.57 14.01 16.56
C GLU A 21 -31.34 14.45 15.75
N VAL A 22 -31.09 15.76 15.66
CA VAL A 22 -29.92 16.29 14.93
C VAL A 22 -28.61 15.96 15.66
N GLU A 23 -28.62 15.99 16.99
CA GLU A 23 -27.48 15.58 17.80
C GLU A 23 -27.21 14.08 17.70
N GLU A 24 -28.24 13.24 17.79
CA GLU A 24 -28.12 11.79 17.62
C GLU A 24 -27.56 11.43 16.23
N MET A 25 -28.10 12.04 15.17
CA MET A 25 -27.55 11.85 13.82
C MET A 25 -26.11 12.34 13.72
N SER A 26 -25.76 13.45 14.39
CA SER A 26 -24.38 13.95 14.40
C SER A 26 -23.44 12.91 15.04
N HIS A 27 -23.84 12.31 16.15
CA HIS A 27 -23.07 11.24 16.81
C HIS A 27 -22.92 10.01 15.91
N ILE A 28 -24.01 9.57 15.26
CA ILE A 28 -23.98 8.44 14.33
C ILE A 28 -23.02 8.70 13.17
N CYS A 29 -23.10 9.89 12.54
CA CYS A 29 -22.21 10.27 11.45
C CYS A 29 -20.73 10.30 11.90
N MET A 30 -20.44 10.88 13.07
CA MET A 30 -19.07 10.90 13.60
C MET A 30 -18.54 9.49 13.87
N TYR A 31 -19.38 8.61 14.42
CA TYR A 31 -19.01 7.22 14.66
C TYR A 31 -18.61 6.51 13.37
N TYR A 32 -19.45 6.56 12.33
CA TYR A 32 -19.14 5.91 11.06
C TYR A 32 -17.95 6.55 10.34
N GLU A 33 -17.76 7.87 10.45
CA GLU A 33 -16.57 8.53 9.91
C GLU A 33 -15.29 8.02 10.60
N GLN A 34 -15.32 7.87 11.93
CA GLN A 34 -14.19 7.35 12.70
C GLN A 34 -13.91 5.88 12.38
N GLU A 35 -14.95 5.04 12.34
CA GLU A 35 -14.81 3.63 11.98
C GLU A 35 -14.32 3.47 10.54
N GLY A 36 -14.80 4.30 9.61
CA GLY A 36 -14.31 4.34 8.23
C GLY A 36 -12.84 4.72 8.14
N LYS A 37 -12.40 5.74 8.88
CA LYS A 37 -10.97 6.14 8.97
C LYS A 37 -10.12 5.00 9.53
N LYS A 38 -10.59 4.33 10.59
CA LYS A 38 -9.89 3.22 11.23
C LYS A 38 -9.78 2.00 10.31
N ALA A 39 -10.85 1.65 9.62
CA ALA A 39 -10.88 0.57 8.64
C ALA A 39 -9.90 0.86 7.49
N GLY A 40 -9.95 2.07 6.92
CA GLY A 40 -9.05 2.48 5.84
C GLY A 40 -7.58 2.49 6.25
N LEU A 41 -7.25 2.95 7.46
CA LEU A 41 -5.88 2.91 7.98
C LEU A 41 -5.38 1.46 8.13
N THR A 42 -6.24 0.59 8.67
CA THR A 42 -5.91 -0.83 8.89
C THR A 42 -5.68 -1.57 7.57
N GLU A 43 -6.57 -1.38 6.60
CA GLU A 43 -6.45 -1.97 5.27
C GLU A 43 -5.20 -1.45 4.54
N GLY A 44 -4.95 -0.14 4.61
CA GLY A 44 -3.76 0.49 4.03
C GLY A 44 -2.47 -0.08 4.61
N MET A 45 -2.42 -0.26 5.94
CA MET A 45 -1.26 -0.87 6.62
C MET A 45 -1.03 -2.31 6.15
N LEU A 46 -2.07 -3.14 6.12
CA LEU A 46 -1.99 -4.54 5.68
C LEU A 46 -1.49 -4.66 4.23
N ILE A 47 -2.04 -3.85 3.33
CA ILE A 47 -1.63 -3.82 1.92
C ILE A 47 -0.16 -3.36 1.82
N GLY A 48 0.22 -2.34 2.58
CA GLY A 48 1.57 -1.82 2.66
C GLY A 48 2.58 -2.89 3.11
N GLU A 49 2.31 -3.57 4.22
CA GLU A 49 3.15 -4.65 4.76
C GLU A 49 3.31 -5.79 3.76
N LYS A 50 2.20 -6.26 3.15
CA LYS A 50 2.22 -7.33 2.16
C LYS A 50 3.07 -6.96 0.94
N ARG A 51 2.89 -5.74 0.41
CA ARG A 51 3.69 -5.23 -0.72
C ARG A 51 5.16 -5.09 -0.34
N GLY A 52 5.45 -4.53 0.85
CA GLY A 52 6.81 -4.36 1.35
C GLY A 52 7.55 -5.68 1.50
N MET A 53 6.90 -6.70 2.06
CA MET A 53 7.47 -8.05 2.19
C MET A 53 7.77 -8.69 0.83
N GLN A 54 6.85 -8.56 -0.14
CA GLN A 54 7.05 -9.07 -1.50
C GLN A 54 8.23 -8.39 -2.19
N ILE A 55 8.33 -7.05 -2.09
CA ILE A 55 9.46 -6.30 -2.65
C ILE A 55 10.77 -6.70 -1.97
N GLY A 56 10.78 -6.83 -0.64
CA GLY A 56 11.94 -7.29 0.12
C GLY A 56 12.44 -8.66 -0.33
N LYS A 57 11.52 -9.64 -0.49
CA LYS A 57 11.85 -10.98 -0.98
C LYS A 57 12.52 -10.93 -2.36
N ILE A 58 11.97 -10.15 -3.30
CA ILE A 58 12.53 -9.98 -4.65
C ILE A 58 13.93 -9.36 -4.56
N LEU A 59 14.11 -8.27 -3.81
CA LEU A 59 15.41 -7.60 -3.67
C LEU A 59 16.48 -8.54 -3.09
N THR A 60 16.15 -9.26 -2.02
CA THR A 60 17.07 -10.21 -1.41
C THR A 60 17.43 -11.34 -2.36
N GLN A 61 16.47 -11.90 -3.08
CA GLN A 61 16.75 -12.97 -4.04
C GLN A 61 17.55 -12.47 -5.24
N THR A 62 17.26 -11.28 -5.78
CA THR A 62 18.08 -10.64 -6.82
C THR A 62 19.53 -10.52 -6.38
N ALA A 63 19.79 -9.96 -5.19
CA ALA A 63 21.14 -9.81 -4.66
C ALA A 63 21.86 -11.17 -4.46
N ASN A 64 21.13 -12.18 -4.01
CA ASN A 64 21.68 -13.53 -3.86
C ASN A 64 22.04 -14.17 -5.21
N VAL A 65 21.18 -14.02 -6.22
CA VAL A 65 21.42 -14.51 -7.59
C VAL A 65 22.64 -13.82 -8.19
N GLU A 66 22.73 -12.49 -8.11
CA GLU A 66 23.91 -11.74 -8.58
C GLU A 66 25.20 -12.20 -7.87
N ARG A 67 25.14 -12.48 -6.57
CA ARG A 67 26.29 -12.98 -5.81
C ARG A 67 26.72 -14.37 -6.29
N LEU A 68 25.79 -15.24 -6.65
CA LEU A 68 26.09 -16.56 -7.23
C LEU A 68 26.64 -16.44 -8.65
N MET A 69 26.10 -15.53 -9.46
CA MET A 69 26.62 -15.24 -10.80
C MET A 69 28.07 -14.73 -10.76
N LYS A 70 28.41 -13.89 -9.77
CA LYS A 70 29.80 -13.47 -9.52
C LYS A 70 30.74 -14.63 -9.14
N LYS A 71 30.19 -15.77 -8.70
CA LYS A 71 30.92 -17.02 -8.44
C LYS A 71 30.91 -17.98 -9.64
N GLN A 72 30.61 -17.47 -10.84
CA GLN A 72 30.58 -18.20 -12.11
C GLN A 72 29.45 -19.22 -12.26
N LEU A 73 28.41 -19.15 -11.42
CA LEU A 73 27.18 -19.88 -11.72
C LEU A 73 26.41 -19.15 -12.83
N SER A 74 25.78 -19.90 -13.71
CA SER A 74 24.77 -19.35 -14.60
C SER A 74 23.55 -18.86 -13.78
N MET A 75 22.76 -17.96 -14.36
CA MET A 75 21.54 -17.48 -13.72
C MET A 75 20.55 -18.62 -13.43
N GLN A 76 20.45 -19.61 -14.33
CA GLN A 76 19.59 -20.77 -14.14
C GLN A 76 20.07 -21.65 -12.98
N GLU A 77 21.37 -21.95 -12.91
CA GLU A 77 21.93 -22.71 -11.77
C GLU A 77 21.72 -21.97 -10.44
N ALA A 78 21.78 -20.63 -10.44
CA ALA A 78 21.49 -19.83 -9.27
C ALA A 78 20.01 -19.90 -8.86
N PHE A 79 19.08 -19.91 -9.82
CA PHE A 79 17.65 -20.08 -9.56
C PHE A 79 17.34 -21.47 -9.02
N ASP A 80 17.91 -22.51 -9.62
CA ASP A 80 17.72 -23.90 -9.21
C ASP A 80 18.29 -24.11 -7.79
N LEU A 81 19.49 -23.58 -7.51
CA LEU A 81 20.13 -23.68 -6.19
C LEU A 81 19.35 -22.94 -5.09
N LEU A 82 18.72 -21.82 -5.42
CA LEU A 82 17.94 -21.01 -4.48
C LEU A 82 16.45 -21.40 -4.45
N GLU A 83 16.05 -22.42 -5.22
CA GLU A 83 14.68 -22.90 -5.36
C GLU A 83 13.68 -21.75 -5.65
N ILE A 84 14.04 -20.88 -6.59
CA ILE A 84 13.23 -19.70 -6.92
C ILE A 84 12.08 -20.08 -7.84
N GLU A 85 10.85 -19.75 -7.45
CA GLU A 85 9.63 -19.94 -8.24
C GLU A 85 9.66 -19.16 -9.56
N GLU A 86 9.11 -19.73 -10.64
CA GLU A 86 9.14 -19.16 -12.00
C GLU A 86 8.63 -17.71 -12.07
N ASP A 87 7.54 -17.40 -11.36
CA ASP A 87 6.96 -16.04 -11.32
C ASP A 87 7.92 -15.01 -10.72
N MET A 88 8.82 -15.47 -9.84
CA MET A 88 9.83 -14.66 -9.18
C MET A 88 11.09 -14.55 -10.03
N GLN A 89 11.45 -15.62 -10.75
CA GLN A 89 12.54 -15.60 -11.73
C GLN A 89 12.35 -14.49 -12.76
N GLU A 90 11.16 -14.35 -13.36
CA GLU A 90 10.87 -13.28 -14.32
C GLU A 90 11.11 -11.88 -13.75
N LYS A 91 10.73 -11.65 -12.49
CA LYS A 91 10.89 -10.37 -11.81
C LYS A 91 12.37 -10.07 -11.54
N ILE A 92 13.13 -11.10 -11.17
CA ILE A 92 14.57 -10.98 -10.93
C ILE A 92 15.31 -10.71 -12.25
N ILE A 93 15.01 -11.45 -13.33
CA ILE A 93 15.60 -11.26 -14.66
C ILE A 93 15.42 -9.81 -15.11
N LYS A 94 14.17 -9.31 -15.09
CA LYS A 94 13.86 -7.93 -15.48
C LYS A 94 14.68 -6.91 -14.71
N ARG A 95 14.91 -7.15 -13.41
CA ARG A 95 15.66 -6.23 -12.55
C ARG A 95 17.14 -6.22 -12.88
N ILE A 96 17.76 -7.40 -12.97
CA ILE A 96 19.19 -7.53 -13.33
C ILE A 96 19.45 -6.91 -14.70
N THR A 97 18.63 -7.23 -15.70
CA THR A 97 18.80 -6.68 -17.07
C THR A 97 18.63 -5.16 -17.13
N ASN A 98 17.74 -4.58 -16.32
CA ASN A 98 17.57 -3.13 -16.28
C ASN A 98 18.75 -2.44 -15.59
N ASP A 99 19.31 -3.04 -14.54
CA ASP A 99 20.48 -2.50 -13.84
C ASP A 99 21.74 -2.55 -14.73
N GLU A 100 21.88 -3.58 -15.58
CA GLU A 100 22.95 -3.68 -16.58
C GLU A 100 22.83 -2.61 -17.68
N LYS A 101 21.61 -2.30 -18.14
CA LYS A 101 21.40 -1.21 -19.11
C LYS A 101 21.73 0.16 -18.50
N SER A 102 21.26 0.39 -17.28
CA SER A 102 21.51 1.63 -16.53
C SER A 102 23.00 1.91 -16.32
N THR A 103 23.79 0.87 -16.08
CA THR A 103 25.24 1.00 -15.88
C THR A 103 26.04 1.17 -17.18
N ASN A 104 25.51 0.77 -18.33
CA ASN A 104 26.14 0.97 -19.64
C ASN A 104 25.85 2.35 -20.23
N GLU A 105 24.70 2.96 -19.95
CA GLU A 105 24.37 4.32 -20.42
C GLU A 105 25.18 5.43 -19.73
N ILE A 106 25.68 5.21 -18.51
CA ILE A 106 26.49 6.19 -17.77
C ILE A 106 27.96 6.21 -18.24
N LYS A 107 28.40 5.20 -19.00
CA LYS A 107 29.81 5.03 -19.41
C LYS A 107 30.15 5.63 -20.79
N HIS A 108 29.22 6.34 -21.42
CA HIS A 108 29.41 7.04 -22.70
C HIS A 108 29.17 8.55 -22.54
#